data_AF-A0A0Q9ZBY8-F1
#
_entry.id   AF-A0A0Q9ZBY8-F1
#
_cell.length_a   1.000
_cell.length_b   1.000
_cell.length_c   1.000
_cell.angle_alpha   90.00
_cell.angle_beta   90.00
_cell.angle_gamma   90.00
#
_symmetry.space_group_name_H-M   'P 1'
#
loop_
_entity.id
_entity.type
_entity.pdbx_description
1 polymer ?
#
loop_
_entity_poly.entity_id
_entity_poly.type
_entity_poly.pdbx_seq_one_letter_code
_entity_poly.pdbx_strand_id
1 'polypeptide(L)'
;MLEKYTSLIDDRNRSIWEEVDKNLNIEFDSSFEPNYGINTTEDSITIYIDEKNINSAPFTHELLHAYLRSKDLNVAKDLNLIIDNYDNEDLNIIFNKELVDHIGNCLEHIIILPLFINLGFKNHEFLTDHNQKKSSNQKIELIENNFKINGIYTYEGIEHYVANYIAIKSCNNKLHNYEKFHRRLIKIDKSLYRILSEFWNDWETYDISDPDDNYEEILDLFINDMQDWVKTKSF
;
A
#
# COMPACT_ATOMS: atom_id res chain seq x y z
N MET A 1 20.00 19.85 -13.98
CA MET A 1 19.42 18.62 -13.40
C MET A 1 18.12 18.25 -14.10
N LEU A 2 17.16 19.19 -14.24
CA LEU A 2 15.89 18.95 -14.99
C LEU A 2 16.08 18.34 -16.39
N GLU A 3 17.01 18.85 -17.21
CA GLU A 3 17.23 18.37 -18.60
C GLU A 3 17.60 16.88 -18.69
N LYS A 4 18.14 16.26 -17.63
CA LYS A 4 18.53 14.84 -17.64
C LYS A 4 17.32 13.91 -17.60
N TYR A 5 16.22 14.35 -16.99
CA TYR A 5 15.05 13.52 -16.70
C TYR A 5 13.81 13.93 -17.50
N THR A 6 13.90 14.96 -18.35
CA THR A 6 12.79 15.33 -19.27
C THR A 6 12.37 14.19 -20.20
N SER A 7 13.25 13.21 -20.47
CA SER A 7 12.93 12.02 -21.25
C SER A 7 11.99 11.03 -20.54
N LEU A 8 11.84 11.14 -19.22
CA LEU A 8 10.87 10.36 -18.45
C LEU A 8 9.45 10.93 -18.55
N ILE A 9 9.33 12.20 -18.95
CA ILE A 9 8.06 12.90 -19.16
C ILE A 9 7.69 12.82 -20.65
N ASP A 10 6.80 11.89 -20.97
CA ASP A 10 6.30 11.67 -22.31
C ASP A 10 4.83 12.07 -22.44
N ASP A 11 4.26 11.96 -23.64
CA ASP A 11 2.90 12.44 -23.90
C ASP A 11 1.82 11.71 -23.07
N ARG A 12 2.15 10.54 -22.50
CA ARG A 12 1.22 9.79 -21.65
C ARG A 12 1.12 10.38 -20.25
N ASN A 13 2.22 10.86 -19.67
CA ASN A 13 2.25 11.32 -18.27
C ASN A 13 2.40 12.85 -18.12
N ARG A 14 2.56 13.59 -19.23
CA ARG A 14 2.76 15.05 -19.24
C ARG A 14 1.70 15.82 -18.45
N SER A 15 0.42 15.47 -18.60
CA SER A 15 -0.64 16.19 -17.90
C SER A 15 -0.59 16.01 -16.39
N ILE A 16 -0.27 14.78 -15.93
CA ILE A 16 -0.09 14.49 -14.50
C ILE A 16 1.14 15.23 -13.98
N TRP A 17 2.24 15.22 -14.74
CA TRP A 17 3.44 15.97 -14.39
C TRP A 17 3.15 17.47 -14.20
N GLU A 18 2.49 18.10 -15.17
CA GLU A 18 2.17 19.53 -15.11
C GLU A 18 1.27 19.89 -13.92
N GLU A 19 0.36 18.99 -13.54
CA GLU A 19 -0.49 19.17 -12.37
C GLU A 19 0.29 19.04 -11.06
N VAL A 20 1.15 18.02 -10.95
CA VAL A 20 1.99 17.78 -9.77
C VAL A 20 3.00 18.91 -9.58
N ASP A 21 3.72 19.29 -10.64
CA ASP A 21 4.76 20.34 -10.64
C ASP A 21 4.18 21.72 -10.29
N LYS A 22 2.90 21.96 -10.59
CA LYS A 22 2.21 23.19 -10.20
C LYS A 22 1.89 23.27 -8.71
N ASN A 23 1.61 22.13 -8.08
CA ASN A 23 1.06 22.07 -6.72
C ASN A 23 2.12 21.70 -5.68
N LEU A 24 3.21 21.03 -6.08
CA LEU A 24 4.21 20.47 -5.18
C LEU A 24 5.63 20.82 -5.65
N ASN A 25 6.56 20.95 -4.71
CA ASN A 25 7.98 21.07 -5.02
C ASN A 25 8.57 19.67 -5.29
N ILE A 26 8.83 19.36 -6.56
CA ILE A 26 9.40 18.07 -6.97
C ILE A 26 10.92 18.16 -7.17
N GLU A 27 11.61 17.25 -6.51
CA GLU A 27 13.05 17.02 -6.65
C GLU A 27 13.33 15.65 -7.24
N PHE A 28 14.48 15.52 -7.89
CA PHE A 28 14.95 14.26 -8.46
C PHE A 28 16.30 13.90 -7.86
N ASP A 29 16.47 12.65 -7.46
CA ASP A 29 17.76 12.12 -7.00
C ASP A 29 18.03 10.73 -7.58
N SER A 30 19.27 10.29 -7.56
CA SER A 30 19.65 8.93 -7.97
C SER A 30 19.22 7.92 -6.92
N SER A 31 18.57 6.84 -7.35
CA SER A 31 18.28 5.71 -6.47
C SER A 31 19.56 4.94 -6.15
N PHE A 32 19.73 4.56 -4.88
CA PHE A 32 20.79 3.66 -4.45
C PHE A 32 20.50 2.19 -4.80
N GLU A 33 19.21 1.85 -4.93
CA GLU A 33 18.72 0.53 -5.29
C GLU A 33 18.34 0.49 -6.79
N PRO A 34 18.30 -0.69 -7.43
CA PRO A 34 17.89 -0.83 -8.84
C PRO A 34 16.37 -0.69 -9.02
N ASN A 35 15.77 0.34 -8.41
CA ASN A 35 14.35 0.63 -8.40
C ASN A 35 14.13 2.15 -8.36
N TYR A 36 12.98 2.58 -8.88
CA TYR A 36 12.47 3.92 -8.63
C TYR A 36 11.86 3.95 -7.22
N GLY A 37 11.71 5.15 -6.67
CA GLY A 37 11.02 5.32 -5.40
C GLY A 37 10.62 6.76 -5.19
N ILE A 38 9.79 6.97 -4.18
CA ILE A 38 9.32 8.29 -3.77
C ILE A 38 9.59 8.47 -2.28
N ASN A 39 10.05 9.67 -1.92
CA ASN A 39 10.03 10.14 -0.54
C ASN A 39 9.24 11.45 -0.48
N THR A 40 8.32 11.52 0.46
CA THR A 40 7.48 12.70 0.67
C THR A 40 7.83 13.32 2.02
N THR A 41 8.12 14.61 2.00
CA THR A 41 8.25 15.45 3.20
C THR A 41 7.10 16.46 3.24
N GLU A 42 6.99 17.25 4.31
CA GLU A 42 5.93 18.26 4.43
C GLU A 42 5.93 19.27 3.27
N ASP A 43 7.12 19.66 2.78
CA ASP A 43 7.28 20.74 1.81
C ASP A 43 7.72 20.28 0.41
N SER A 44 8.14 19.01 0.25
CA SER A 44 8.67 18.52 -1.02
C SER A 44 8.52 17.02 -1.23
N ILE A 45 8.53 16.61 -2.49
CA ILE A 45 8.60 15.21 -2.91
C ILE A 45 9.90 15.00 -3.67
N THR A 46 10.65 13.98 -3.28
CA THR A 46 11.83 13.51 -4.03
C THR A 46 11.47 12.22 -4.76
N ILE A 47 11.63 12.21 -6.07
CA ILE A 47 11.53 10.99 -6.89
C ILE A 47 12.95 10.47 -7.13
N TYR A 48 13.21 9.26 -6.63
CA TYR A 48 14.46 8.53 -6.85
C TYR A 48 14.43 7.79 -8.17
N ILE A 49 15.43 8.01 -9.01
CA ILE A 49 15.54 7.49 -10.37
C ILE A 49 16.59 6.38 -10.43
N ASP A 50 16.22 5.20 -10.93
CA ASP A 50 17.21 4.19 -11.31
C ASP A 50 17.93 4.62 -12.59
N GLU A 51 19.09 5.27 -12.44
CA GLU A 51 19.87 5.77 -13.57
C GLU A 51 20.41 4.69 -14.51
N LYS A 52 20.43 3.42 -14.06
CA LYS A 52 20.84 2.28 -14.89
C LYS A 52 19.71 1.80 -15.80
N ASN A 53 18.48 2.16 -15.49
CA ASN A 53 17.28 1.75 -16.21
C ASN A 53 16.30 2.92 -16.34
N ILE A 54 16.66 3.90 -17.18
CA ILE A 54 15.80 5.04 -17.50
C ILE A 54 14.55 4.55 -18.23
N ASN A 55 13.39 4.65 -17.57
CA ASN A 55 12.13 4.11 -18.05
C ASN A 55 10.95 4.94 -17.53
N SER A 56 10.08 5.39 -18.42
CA SER A 56 8.95 6.23 -18.05
C SER A 56 7.85 5.49 -17.28
N ALA A 57 7.77 4.16 -17.35
CA ALA A 57 6.77 3.38 -16.62
C ALA A 57 6.96 3.44 -15.09
N PRO A 58 8.09 2.99 -14.51
CA PRO A 58 8.31 3.11 -13.06
C PRO A 58 8.41 4.57 -12.61
N PHE A 59 8.88 5.49 -13.46
CA PHE A 59 8.76 6.92 -13.16
C PHE A 59 7.30 7.37 -13.01
N THR A 60 6.43 6.97 -13.94
CA THR A 60 5.00 7.32 -13.89
C THR A 60 4.31 6.70 -12.68
N HIS A 61 4.75 5.53 -12.23
CA HIS A 61 4.30 4.93 -10.98
C HIS A 61 4.55 5.89 -9.78
N GLU A 62 5.79 6.35 -9.60
CA GLU A 62 6.11 7.30 -8.52
C GLU A 62 5.41 8.65 -8.72
N LEU A 63 5.29 9.12 -9.97
CA LEU A 63 4.57 10.35 -10.28
C LEU A 63 3.09 10.26 -9.91
N LEU A 64 2.46 9.09 -10.03
CA LEU A 64 1.07 8.89 -9.62
C LEU A 64 0.93 8.92 -8.09
N HIS A 65 1.90 8.41 -7.33
CA HIS A 65 1.94 8.63 -5.88
C HIS A 65 2.04 10.13 -5.54
N ALA A 66 2.91 10.87 -6.23
CA ALA A 66 2.99 12.33 -6.07
C ALA A 66 1.68 13.04 -6.44
N TYR A 67 0.97 12.55 -7.46
CA TYR A 67 -0.35 13.03 -7.83
C TYR A 67 -1.36 12.84 -6.70
N LEU A 68 -1.37 11.68 -6.02
CA LEU A 68 -2.22 11.47 -4.84
C LEU A 68 -1.90 12.50 -3.74
N ARG A 69 -0.62 12.78 -3.47
CA ARG A 69 -0.22 13.82 -2.50
C ARG A 69 -0.71 15.22 -2.90
N SER A 70 -0.77 15.53 -4.19
CA SER A 70 -1.33 16.81 -4.67
C SER A 70 -2.83 16.95 -4.45
N LYS A 71 -3.51 15.83 -4.14
CA LYS A 71 -4.92 15.73 -3.78
C LYS A 71 -5.13 15.56 -2.27
N ASP A 72 -4.09 15.80 -1.47
CA ASP A 72 -4.08 15.61 -0.02
C ASP A 72 -4.41 14.17 0.42
N LEU A 73 -4.12 13.19 -0.44
CA LEU A 73 -4.30 11.79 -0.13
C LEU A 73 -2.96 11.19 0.29
N ASN A 74 -2.86 10.71 1.54
CA ASN A 74 -1.70 10.00 2.07
C ASN A 74 -2.11 8.91 3.05
N VAL A 75 -2.46 7.74 2.51
CA VAL A 75 -3.13 6.66 3.26
C VAL A 75 -2.30 6.18 4.44
N ALA A 76 -0.98 6.04 4.28
CA ALA A 76 -0.10 5.59 5.36
C ALA A 76 -0.05 6.61 6.50
N LYS A 77 0.05 7.91 6.17
CA LYS A 77 0.04 8.99 7.16
C LYS A 77 -1.28 9.02 7.93
N ASP A 78 -2.40 8.95 7.23
CA ASP A 78 -3.71 9.08 7.86
C ASP A 78 -4.06 7.85 8.69
N LEU A 79 -3.71 6.65 8.21
CA LEU A 79 -3.81 5.42 9.00
C LEU A 79 -2.99 5.52 10.29
N ASN A 80 -1.75 6.03 10.23
CA ASN A 80 -0.92 6.21 11.41
C ASN A 80 -1.56 7.19 12.41
N LEU A 81 -2.08 8.33 11.93
CA LEU A 81 -2.77 9.32 12.77
C LEU A 81 -4.01 8.72 13.45
N ILE A 82 -4.78 7.90 12.74
CA ILE A 82 -5.94 7.21 13.31
C ILE A 82 -5.48 6.24 14.41
N ILE A 83 -4.48 5.39 14.15
CA ILE A 83 -3.95 4.46 15.15
C ILE A 83 -3.48 5.20 16.42
N ASP A 84 -2.75 6.30 16.24
CA ASP A 84 -2.25 7.14 17.35
C ASP A 84 -3.43 7.71 18.19
N ASN A 85 -4.54 8.08 17.55
CA ASN A 85 -5.71 8.65 18.22
C ASN A 85 -6.49 7.65 19.09
N TYR A 86 -6.42 6.35 18.82
CA TYR A 86 -7.13 5.31 19.59
C TYR A 86 -6.47 4.97 20.94
N ASP A 87 -5.28 5.50 21.23
CA ASP A 87 -4.53 5.35 22.48
C ASP A 87 -4.50 3.89 22.98
N ASN A 88 -4.12 2.97 22.09
CA ASN A 88 -4.06 1.53 22.35
C ASN A 88 -2.66 0.99 22.05
N GLU A 89 -1.93 0.58 23.09
CA GLU A 89 -0.55 0.11 22.98
C GLU A 89 -0.44 -1.15 22.08
N ASP A 90 -1.35 -2.10 22.22
CA ASP A 90 -1.34 -3.33 21.43
C ASP A 90 -1.53 -3.05 19.93
N LEU A 91 -2.43 -2.13 19.57
CA LEU A 91 -2.60 -1.68 18.19
C LEU A 91 -1.34 -1.01 17.64
N ASN A 92 -0.70 -0.13 18.42
CA ASN A 92 0.54 0.53 18.02
C ASN A 92 1.69 -0.46 17.79
N ILE A 93 1.73 -1.57 18.54
CA ILE A 93 2.74 -2.60 18.34
C ILE A 93 2.43 -3.44 17.09
N ILE A 94 1.16 -3.81 16.86
CA ILE A 94 0.74 -4.59 15.67
C ILE A 94 0.96 -3.77 14.39
N PHE A 95 0.50 -2.53 14.39
CA PHE A 95 0.60 -1.60 13.27
C PHE A 95 1.84 -0.73 13.40
N ASN A 96 2.98 -1.39 13.43
CA ASN A 96 4.25 -0.69 13.34
C ASN A 96 4.37 0.06 12.00
N LYS A 97 5.37 0.94 11.91
CA LYS A 97 5.61 1.77 10.72
C LYS A 97 5.70 0.96 9.41
N GLU A 98 6.40 -0.18 9.43
CA GLU A 98 6.60 -1.00 8.23
C GLU A 98 5.27 -1.59 7.73
N LEU A 99 4.42 -2.06 8.64
CA LEU A 99 3.09 -2.56 8.27
C LEU A 99 2.19 -1.44 7.76
N VAL A 100 2.19 -0.28 8.42
CA VAL A 100 1.38 0.89 8.01
C VAL A 100 1.78 1.38 6.62
N ASP A 101 3.09 1.54 6.36
CA ASP A 101 3.61 1.91 5.05
C ASP A 101 3.22 0.87 3.99
N HIS A 102 3.33 -0.42 4.30
CA HIS A 102 2.94 -1.51 3.39
C HIS A 102 1.44 -1.50 3.06
N ILE A 103 0.59 -1.28 4.06
CA ILE A 103 -0.85 -1.14 3.88
C ILE A 103 -1.15 0.07 3.00
N GLY A 104 -0.66 1.25 3.37
CA GLY A 104 -0.89 2.48 2.63
C GLY A 104 -0.47 2.36 1.17
N ASN A 105 0.74 1.84 0.90
CA ASN A 105 1.22 1.62 -0.46
C ASN A 105 0.33 0.65 -1.25
N CYS A 106 -0.10 -0.46 -0.65
CA CYS A 106 -0.99 -1.42 -1.30
C CYS A 106 -2.38 -0.84 -1.62
N LEU A 107 -2.89 0.05 -0.77
CA LEU A 107 -4.17 0.71 -0.95
C LEU A 107 -4.10 1.80 -2.02
N GLU A 108 -3.03 2.59 -2.03
CA GLU A 108 -2.73 3.57 -3.08
C GLU A 108 -2.59 2.89 -4.44
N HIS A 109 -1.97 1.71 -4.51
CA HIS A 109 -1.88 0.90 -5.73
C HIS A 109 -3.24 0.55 -6.36
N ILE A 110 -4.31 0.43 -5.55
CA ILE A 110 -5.66 0.16 -6.07
C ILE A 110 -6.17 1.38 -6.84
N ILE A 111 -5.86 2.58 -6.37
CA ILE A 111 -6.25 3.86 -6.98
C ILE A 111 -5.40 4.14 -8.22
N ILE A 112 -4.07 4.02 -8.11
CA ILE A 112 -3.17 4.44 -9.20
C ILE A 112 -3.09 3.45 -10.35
N LEU A 113 -3.38 2.17 -10.14
CA LEU A 113 -3.31 1.17 -11.21
C LEU A 113 -4.28 1.48 -12.37
N PRO A 114 -5.58 1.75 -12.15
CA PRO A 114 -6.48 2.21 -13.21
C PRO A 114 -5.97 3.45 -13.95
N LEU A 115 -5.44 4.45 -13.23
CA LEU A 115 -4.86 5.65 -13.83
C LEU A 115 -3.69 5.29 -14.74
N PHE A 116 -2.74 4.48 -14.24
CA PHE A 116 -1.58 4.01 -14.99
C PHE A 116 -1.95 3.30 -16.30
N ILE A 117 -2.95 2.41 -16.26
CA ILE A 117 -3.46 1.72 -17.46
C ILE A 117 -4.14 2.70 -18.42
N ASN A 118 -4.91 3.67 -17.91
CA ASN A 118 -5.59 4.68 -18.73
C ASN A 118 -4.60 5.60 -19.45
N LEU A 119 -3.41 5.85 -18.89
CA LEU A 119 -2.31 6.55 -19.56
C LEU A 119 -1.64 5.69 -20.65
N GLY A 120 -2.05 4.43 -20.84
CA GLY A 120 -1.57 3.54 -21.89
C GLY A 120 -0.36 2.69 -21.52
N PHE A 121 0.01 2.62 -20.24
CA PHE A 121 1.01 1.67 -19.75
C PHE A 121 0.41 0.27 -19.54
N LYS A 122 1.26 -0.75 -19.48
CA LYS A 122 0.81 -2.14 -19.32
C LYS A 122 0.85 -2.56 -17.85
N ASN A 123 -0.10 -3.40 -17.45
CA ASN A 123 -0.19 -3.92 -16.07
C ASN A 123 1.11 -4.57 -15.55
N HIS A 124 1.87 -5.24 -16.42
CA HIS A 124 3.13 -5.86 -16.03
C HIS A 124 4.30 -4.88 -15.88
N GLU A 125 4.13 -3.63 -16.31
CA GLU A 125 5.10 -2.54 -16.13
C GLU A 125 4.84 -1.77 -14.83
N PHE A 126 3.70 -2.00 -14.16
CA PHE A 126 3.28 -1.25 -12.97
C PHE A 126 4.12 -1.57 -11.73
N LEU A 127 4.55 -2.82 -11.56
CA LEU A 127 5.41 -3.27 -10.46
C LEU A 127 6.58 -4.09 -11.00
N THR A 128 7.78 -3.83 -10.49
CA THR A 128 8.99 -4.59 -10.85
C THR A 128 8.87 -6.07 -10.50
N ASP A 129 8.07 -6.39 -9.48
CA ASP A 129 7.82 -7.74 -8.99
C ASP A 129 6.49 -8.34 -9.47
N HIS A 130 5.91 -7.84 -10.58
CA HIS A 130 4.61 -8.29 -11.12
C HIS A 130 4.48 -9.82 -11.26
N ASN A 131 5.56 -10.50 -11.64
CA ASN A 131 5.59 -11.95 -11.82
C ASN A 131 5.90 -12.73 -10.54
N GLN A 132 6.16 -12.05 -9.42
CA GLN A 132 6.43 -12.68 -8.14
C GLN A 132 5.13 -12.92 -7.38
N LYS A 133 5.00 -14.11 -6.79
CA LYS A 133 3.88 -14.43 -5.90
C LYS A 133 4.04 -13.69 -4.59
N LYS A 134 2.97 -13.06 -4.13
CA LYS A 134 2.94 -12.29 -2.87
C LYS A 134 2.90 -13.17 -1.62
N SER A 135 2.61 -14.46 -1.81
CA SER A 135 2.52 -15.46 -0.76
C SER A 135 2.96 -16.85 -1.22
N SER A 136 3.37 -17.68 -0.27
CA SER A 136 3.85 -19.04 -0.49
C SER A 136 3.38 -19.97 0.64
N ASN A 137 3.50 -21.28 0.45
CA ASN A 137 3.18 -22.24 1.52
C ASN A 137 4.03 -21.99 2.77
N GLN A 138 5.33 -21.75 2.57
CA GLN A 138 6.28 -21.45 3.65
C GLN A 138 5.88 -20.18 4.42
N LYS A 139 5.50 -19.11 3.71
CA LYS A 139 5.06 -17.86 4.35
C LYS A 139 3.81 -18.06 5.21
N ILE A 140 2.81 -18.81 4.72
CA ILE A 140 1.61 -19.10 5.51
C ILE A 140 1.89 -20.07 6.66
N GLU A 141 2.76 -21.07 6.49
CA GLU A 141 3.18 -21.95 7.58
C GLU A 141 3.88 -21.17 8.70
N LEU A 142 4.69 -20.18 8.34
CA LEU A 142 5.31 -19.29 9.32
C LEU A 142 4.26 -18.49 10.11
N ILE A 143 3.25 -17.93 9.43
CA ILE A 143 2.15 -17.23 10.08
C ILE A 143 1.39 -18.20 11.00
N GLU A 144 1.02 -19.38 10.53
CA GLU A 144 0.30 -20.37 11.34
C GLU A 144 1.06 -20.74 12.64
N ASN A 145 2.38 -20.90 12.55
CA ASN A 145 3.21 -21.28 13.68
C ASN A 145 3.47 -20.13 14.66
N ASN A 146 3.48 -18.89 14.18
CA ASN A 146 3.80 -17.72 14.99
C ASN A 146 2.57 -16.95 15.46
N PHE A 147 1.40 -17.13 14.84
CA PHE A 147 0.19 -16.39 15.18
C PHE A 147 -0.20 -16.58 16.67
N LYS A 148 0.01 -17.79 17.19
CA LYS A 148 -0.12 -18.09 18.62
C LYS A 148 0.97 -19.03 19.11
N ILE A 149 1.61 -18.68 20.22
CA ILE A 149 2.58 -19.53 20.92
C ILE A 149 2.00 -19.89 22.28
N ASN A 150 1.82 -21.20 22.54
CA ASN A 150 1.22 -21.70 23.79
C ASN A 150 -0.16 -21.09 24.11
N GLY A 151 -0.95 -20.75 23.08
CA GLY A 151 -2.28 -20.17 23.22
C GLY A 151 -2.30 -18.64 23.35
N ILE A 152 -1.13 -18.00 23.44
CA ILE A 152 -0.96 -16.55 23.54
C ILE A 152 -0.73 -16.00 22.13
N TYR A 153 -1.42 -14.91 21.77
CA TYR A 153 -1.25 -14.24 20.48
C TYR A 153 0.10 -13.52 20.44
N THR A 154 0.76 -13.51 19.29
CA THR A 154 1.99 -12.72 19.12
C THR A 154 1.72 -11.54 18.20
N TYR A 155 2.30 -10.38 18.54
CA TYR A 155 2.21 -9.19 17.69
C TYR A 155 2.77 -9.44 16.30
N GLU A 156 3.98 -9.99 16.23
CA GLU A 156 4.64 -10.33 14.96
C GLU A 156 3.80 -11.30 14.11
N GLY A 157 3.17 -12.30 14.73
CA GLY A 157 2.30 -13.24 14.02
C GLY A 157 1.07 -12.57 13.41
N ILE A 158 0.49 -11.58 14.10
CA ILE A 158 -0.65 -10.80 13.61
C ILE A 158 -0.20 -9.82 12.51
N GLU A 159 0.92 -9.14 12.71
CA GLU A 159 1.53 -8.26 11.72
C GLU A 159 1.76 -9.01 10.39
N HIS A 160 2.42 -10.18 10.42
CA HIS A 160 2.64 -10.99 9.23
C HIS A 160 1.34 -11.51 8.61
N TYR A 161 0.32 -11.78 9.44
CA TYR A 161 -1.01 -12.16 8.95
C TYR A 161 -1.63 -11.03 8.13
N VAL A 162 -1.68 -9.81 8.68
CA VAL A 162 -2.26 -8.63 8.03
C VAL A 162 -1.46 -8.29 6.78
N ALA A 163 -0.13 -8.21 6.88
CA ALA A 163 0.76 -7.92 5.74
C ALA A 163 0.53 -8.90 4.57
N ASN A 164 0.41 -10.20 4.87
CA ASN A 164 0.21 -11.23 3.85
C ASN A 164 -1.18 -11.18 3.23
N TYR A 165 -2.23 -10.93 4.03
CA TYR A 165 -3.58 -10.72 3.51
C TYR A 165 -3.60 -9.57 2.50
N ILE A 166 -3.08 -8.41 2.91
CA ILE A 166 -3.04 -7.19 2.10
C ILE A 166 -2.21 -7.39 0.83
N ALA A 167 -1.03 -8.04 0.94
CA ALA A 167 -0.18 -8.32 -0.21
C ALA A 167 -0.85 -9.28 -1.23
N ILE A 168 -1.59 -10.29 -0.76
CA ILE A 168 -2.33 -11.19 -1.64
C ILE A 168 -3.41 -10.41 -2.39
N LYS A 169 -4.16 -9.58 -1.67
CA LYS A 169 -5.30 -8.83 -2.20
C LYS A 169 -4.87 -7.72 -3.17
N SER A 170 -3.74 -7.07 -2.93
CA SER A 170 -3.14 -6.05 -3.81
C SER A 170 -2.46 -6.62 -5.05
N CYS A 171 -2.39 -7.94 -5.22
CA CYS A 171 -1.71 -8.54 -6.37
C CYS A 171 -2.45 -8.25 -7.68
N ASN A 172 -1.85 -7.42 -8.53
CA ASN A 172 -2.40 -7.06 -9.85
C ASN A 172 -2.19 -8.15 -10.93
N ASN A 173 -1.50 -9.24 -10.63
CA ASN A 173 -1.30 -10.36 -11.55
C ASN A 173 -2.39 -11.42 -11.39
N LYS A 174 -3.37 -11.40 -12.29
CA LYS A 174 -4.53 -12.31 -12.26
C LYS A 174 -4.19 -13.79 -12.58
N LEU A 175 -2.96 -14.09 -13.01
CA LEU A 175 -2.50 -15.48 -13.18
C LEU A 175 -2.15 -16.14 -11.83
N HIS A 176 -1.93 -15.34 -10.79
CA HIS A 176 -1.69 -15.87 -9.46
C HIS A 176 -3.01 -16.25 -8.78
N ASN A 177 -3.13 -17.51 -8.36
CA ASN A 177 -4.26 -18.01 -7.60
C ASN A 177 -3.89 -18.17 -6.12
N TYR A 178 -4.51 -17.35 -5.26
CA TYR A 178 -4.28 -17.33 -3.82
C TYR A 178 -5.42 -17.94 -2.99
N GLU A 179 -6.42 -18.55 -3.63
CA GLU A 179 -7.61 -19.12 -2.98
C GLU A 179 -7.26 -20.07 -1.81
N LYS A 180 -6.23 -20.91 -2.01
CA LYS A 180 -5.76 -21.81 -0.96
C LYS A 180 -5.22 -21.08 0.28
N PHE A 181 -4.65 -19.89 0.11
CA PHE A 181 -4.07 -19.12 1.20
C PHE A 181 -5.15 -18.36 1.96
N HIS A 182 -6.15 -17.81 1.27
CA HIS A 182 -7.35 -17.25 1.92
C HIS A 182 -8.01 -18.28 2.85
N ARG A 183 -8.20 -19.52 2.38
CA ARG A 183 -8.76 -20.60 3.22
C ARG A 183 -7.91 -20.92 4.44
N ARG A 184 -6.59 -20.74 4.37
CA ARG A 184 -5.69 -20.94 5.52
C ARG A 184 -5.76 -19.77 6.49
N LEU A 185 -5.76 -18.53 6.00
CA LEU A 185 -5.95 -17.33 6.81
C LEU A 185 -7.29 -17.36 7.57
N ILE A 186 -8.38 -17.79 6.93
CA ILE A 186 -9.69 -18.00 7.59
C ILE A 186 -9.61 -19.01 8.74
N LYS A 187 -8.81 -20.08 8.59
CA LYS A 187 -8.64 -21.11 9.63
C LYS A 187 -7.83 -20.61 10.83
N ILE A 188 -6.87 -19.72 10.60
CA ILE A 188 -6.03 -19.14 11.65
C ILE A 188 -6.88 -18.24 12.55
N ASP A 189 -7.58 -17.27 11.96
CA ASP A 189 -8.54 -16.42 12.70
C ASP A 189 -9.61 -15.90 11.75
N LYS A 190 -10.82 -16.46 11.86
CA LYS A 190 -11.96 -16.10 11.00
C LYS A 190 -12.44 -14.66 11.26
N SER A 191 -12.30 -14.16 12.49
CA SER A 191 -12.76 -12.82 12.83
C SER A 191 -11.84 -11.77 12.23
N LEU A 192 -10.53 -11.95 12.37
CA LEU A 192 -9.53 -11.07 11.77
C LEU A 192 -9.64 -11.08 10.23
N TYR A 193 -9.82 -12.25 9.63
CA TYR A 193 -10.05 -12.35 8.19
C TYR A 193 -11.27 -11.54 7.73
N ARG A 194 -12.36 -11.59 8.51
CA ARG A 194 -13.59 -10.85 8.19
C ARG A 194 -13.34 -9.34 8.22
N ILE A 195 -12.70 -8.83 9.27
CA ILE A 195 -12.36 -7.40 9.42
C ILE A 195 -11.56 -6.93 8.21
N LEU A 196 -10.47 -7.65 7.87
CA LEU A 196 -9.64 -7.30 6.71
C LEU A 196 -10.40 -7.39 5.39
N SER A 197 -11.36 -8.31 5.27
CA SER A 197 -12.17 -8.47 4.07
C SER A 197 -13.25 -7.41 3.93
N GLU A 198 -13.86 -6.97 5.02
CA GLU A 198 -14.82 -5.86 5.04
C GLU A 198 -14.08 -4.57 4.68
N PHE A 199 -12.99 -4.27 5.39
CA PHE A 199 -12.09 -3.15 5.08
C PHE A 199 -11.66 -3.09 3.61
N TRP A 200 -11.19 -4.22 3.07
CA TRP A 200 -10.74 -4.26 1.68
C TRP A 200 -11.89 -4.01 0.70
N ASN A 201 -13.07 -4.58 0.96
CA ASN A 201 -14.22 -4.41 0.07
C ASN A 201 -14.70 -2.96 0.09
N ASP A 202 -14.71 -2.30 1.24
CA ASP A 202 -15.07 -0.90 1.37
C ASP A 202 -14.05 -0.02 0.62
N TRP A 203 -12.76 -0.29 0.78
CA TRP A 203 -11.71 0.41 0.03
C TRP A 203 -11.83 0.23 -1.49
N GLU A 204 -12.24 -0.94 -1.99
CA GLU A 204 -12.48 -1.16 -3.42
C GLU A 204 -13.62 -0.31 -3.99
N THR A 205 -14.46 0.28 -3.13
CA THR A 205 -15.54 1.19 -3.54
C THR A 205 -15.14 2.67 -3.53
N TYR A 206 -14.00 3.00 -2.92
CA TYR A 206 -13.52 4.38 -2.83
C TYR A 206 -13.21 4.97 -4.22
N ASP A 207 -13.78 6.13 -4.51
CA ASP A 207 -13.57 6.89 -5.74
C ASP A 207 -12.92 8.25 -5.46
N ILE A 208 -11.61 8.36 -5.72
CA ILE A 208 -10.85 9.62 -5.60
C ILE A 208 -11.41 10.78 -6.45
N SER A 209 -12.23 10.49 -7.46
CA SER A 209 -12.84 11.53 -8.30
C SER A 209 -14.14 12.10 -7.73
N ASP A 210 -14.73 11.44 -6.73
CA ASP A 210 -15.91 11.93 -6.01
C ASP A 210 -15.47 12.75 -4.78
N PRO A 211 -15.68 14.08 -4.75
CA PRO A 211 -15.27 14.92 -3.64
C PRO A 211 -16.05 14.65 -2.34
N ASP A 212 -17.19 13.94 -2.42
CA ASP A 212 -18.00 13.56 -1.26
C ASP A 212 -17.57 12.20 -0.68
N ASP A 213 -16.70 11.45 -1.38
CA ASP A 213 -16.19 10.15 -0.93
C ASP A 213 -14.92 10.36 -0.06
N ASN A 214 -15.03 10.06 1.23
CA ASN A 214 -13.94 10.22 2.20
C ASN A 214 -13.47 8.86 2.71
N TYR A 215 -12.23 8.49 2.36
CA TYR A 215 -11.64 7.23 2.79
C TYR A 215 -11.25 7.20 4.29
N GLU A 216 -11.18 8.34 4.97
CA GLU A 216 -10.86 8.41 6.40
C GLU A 216 -11.87 7.60 7.23
N GLU A 217 -13.16 7.61 6.85
CA GLU A 217 -14.19 6.80 7.53
C GLU A 217 -13.91 5.30 7.36
N ILE A 218 -13.44 4.88 6.19
CA ILE A 218 -13.05 3.47 5.93
C ILE A 218 -11.88 3.07 6.84
N LEU A 219 -10.88 3.95 6.98
CA LEU A 219 -9.73 3.71 7.86
C LEU A 219 -10.13 3.69 9.34
N ASP A 220 -10.98 4.62 9.78
CA ASP A 220 -11.45 4.71 11.16
C ASP A 220 -12.27 3.48 11.55
N LEU A 221 -13.21 3.05 10.71
CA LEU A 221 -13.99 1.82 10.92
C LEU A 221 -13.09 0.59 11.01
N PHE A 222 -12.07 0.50 10.13
CA PHE A 222 -11.11 -0.60 10.17
C PHE A 222 -10.33 -0.62 11.49
N ILE A 223 -9.81 0.52 11.95
CA ILE A 223 -9.05 0.58 13.21
C ILE A 223 -9.96 0.34 14.42
N ASN A 224 -11.19 0.84 14.41
CA ASN A 224 -12.18 0.54 15.46
C ASN A 224 -12.45 -0.97 15.58
N ASP A 225 -12.70 -1.65 14.46
CA ASP A 225 -12.93 -3.09 14.42
C ASP A 225 -11.70 -3.89 14.86
N MET A 226 -10.50 -3.43 14.48
CA MET A 226 -9.24 -4.00 14.95
C MET A 226 -9.07 -3.80 16.46
N GLN A 227 -9.41 -2.63 17.00
CA GLN A 227 -9.36 -2.34 18.43
C GLN A 227 -10.24 -3.30 19.22
N ASP A 228 -11.48 -3.50 18.76
CA ASP A 228 -12.41 -4.42 19.39
C ASP A 228 -11.96 -5.87 19.29
N TRP A 229 -11.36 -6.27 18.16
CA TRP A 229 -10.77 -7.59 18.02
C TRP A 229 -9.59 -7.80 18.98
N VAL A 230 -8.69 -6.83 19.11
CA VAL A 230 -7.52 -6.85 19.99
C VAL A 230 -7.93 -6.97 21.45
N LYS A 231 -8.96 -6.24 21.91
CA LYS A 231 -9.49 -6.33 23.29
C LYS A 231 -9.93 -7.74 23.69
N THR A 232 -10.22 -8.62 22.73
CA THR A 232 -10.62 -10.01 22.99
C THR A 232 -9.44 -10.98 23.09
N LYS A 233 -8.20 -10.50 22.90
CA LYS A 233 -7.00 -11.36 22.81
C LYS A 233 -6.18 -11.30 24.09
N SER A 234 -5.38 -12.35 24.28
CA SER A 234 -4.33 -12.38 25.29
C SER A 234 -3.00 -12.38 24.55
N PHE A 235 -2.21 -11.35 24.79
CA PHE A 235 -0.84 -11.20 24.31
C PHE A 235 0.17 -11.60 25.40
#